data_AF-A0AAD6MZQ0-F1
#
_entry.id   AF-A0AAD6MZQ0-F1
#
_cell.length_a   1.000
_cell.length_b   1.000
_cell.length_c   1.000
_cell.angle_alpha   90.00
_cell.angle_beta   90.00
_cell.angle_gamma   90.00
#
_symmetry.space_group_name_H-M   'P 1'
#
loop_
_entity.id
_entity.type
_entity.pdbx_description
1 polymer ?
#
loop_
_entity_poly.entity_id
_entity_poly.type
_entity_poly.pdbx_seq_one_letter_code
_entity_poly.pdbx_strand_id
1 'polypeptide(L)'
;MTIVIDRQNSLTAVVQGAIAWGSGKVELRSMRSPCHFGLSTMNPVDFPLPISSCLGPAFQNDPIYWLVKKGDRLRTDVMIQGVGTLIHREGESYMKVINIFSSGSNDPPTRVSERGPSKISTLAIDISSINLSDCERGEGGGPCAWKVNYMITARLGDTDGTIHFDIYWDKTHLVNWKFKPGFIRY
;
A
#
# COMPACT_ATOMS: atom_id res chain seq x y z
N MET A 1 -15.76 -32.51 3.22
CA MET A 1 -16.80 -31.88 4.05
C MET A 1 -17.69 -31.07 3.13
N THR A 2 -18.91 -31.55 2.91
CA THR A 2 -19.91 -30.87 2.06
C THR A 2 -20.66 -29.88 2.94
N ILE A 3 -20.53 -28.58 2.68
CA ILE A 3 -21.32 -27.57 3.38
C ILE A 3 -22.72 -27.60 2.77
N VAL A 4 -23.65 -28.24 3.48
CA VAL A 4 -25.08 -28.16 3.17
C VAL A 4 -25.56 -26.79 3.64
N ILE A 5 -26.02 -25.94 2.72
CA ILE A 5 -26.64 -24.65 3.06
C ILE A 5 -28.06 -24.98 3.56
N ASP A 6 -28.16 -25.31 4.85
CA ASP A 6 -29.44 -25.28 5.54
C ASP A 6 -29.85 -23.81 5.73
N ARG A 7 -31.14 -23.50 5.58
CA ARG A 7 -31.71 -22.14 5.69
C ARG A 7 -31.75 -21.67 7.15
N GLN A 8 -30.72 -21.96 7.94
CA GLN A 8 -30.61 -21.52 9.32
C GLN A 8 -30.29 -20.02 9.38
N ASN A 9 -30.92 -19.37 10.34
CA ASN A 9 -30.79 -17.97 10.73
C ASN A 9 -29.43 -17.37 10.34
N SER A 10 -29.44 -16.31 9.54
CA SER A 10 -28.24 -15.64 9.02
C SER A 10 -27.25 -15.24 10.10
N LEU A 11 -27.74 -14.94 11.31
CA LEU A 11 -26.89 -14.66 12.49
C LEU A 11 -26.09 -15.88 12.93
N THR A 12 -26.70 -17.06 12.96
CA THR A 12 -26.06 -18.31 13.37
C THR A 12 -24.98 -18.72 12.37
N ALA A 13 -25.21 -18.52 11.07
CA ALA A 13 -24.22 -18.79 10.03
C ALA A 13 -22.98 -17.89 10.16
N VAL A 14 -23.14 -16.61 10.48
CA VAL A 14 -22.02 -15.68 10.74
C VAL A 14 -21.20 -16.13 11.95
N VAL A 15 -21.87 -16.50 13.06
CA VAL A 15 -21.20 -16.95 14.28
C VAL A 15 -20.45 -18.27 14.05
N GLN A 16 -21.07 -19.24 13.39
CA GLN A 16 -20.43 -20.52 13.03
C GLN A 16 -19.22 -20.30 12.12
N GLY A 17 -19.31 -19.40 11.14
CA GLY A 17 -18.20 -19.01 10.29
C GLY A 17 -17.05 -18.38 11.09
N ALA A 18 -17.35 -17.48 12.02
CA ALA A 18 -16.35 -16.87 12.88
C ALA A 18 -15.64 -17.88 13.82
N ILE A 19 -16.39 -18.85 14.37
CA ILE A 19 -15.82 -19.93 15.20
C ILE A 19 -14.93 -20.85 14.34
N ALA A 20 -15.38 -21.22 13.15
CA ALA A 20 -14.60 -22.05 12.23
C ALA A 20 -13.28 -21.36 11.82
N TRP A 21 -13.31 -20.04 11.60
CA TRP A 21 -12.12 -19.22 11.38
C TRP A 21 -11.21 -19.16 12.62
N GLY A 22 -11.76 -18.81 13.78
CA GLY A 22 -11.00 -18.66 15.03
C GLY A 22 -10.37 -19.96 15.53
N SER A 23 -10.94 -21.10 15.15
CA SER A 23 -10.39 -22.43 15.45
C SER A 23 -9.27 -22.89 14.50
N GLY A 24 -8.92 -22.10 13.48
CA GLY A 24 -7.89 -22.45 12.49
C GLY A 24 -8.28 -23.58 11.55
N LYS A 25 -9.54 -24.05 11.59
CA LYS A 25 -10.05 -25.11 10.71
C LYS A 25 -10.35 -24.62 9.30
N VAL A 26 -10.37 -23.30 9.09
CA VAL A 26 -10.63 -22.65 7.82
C VAL A 26 -9.47 -21.69 7.53
N GLU A 27 -8.72 -21.99 6.49
CA GLU A 27 -7.68 -21.11 5.97
C GLU A 27 -8.25 -20.18 4.90
N LEU A 28 -7.89 -18.91 4.95
CA LEU A 28 -8.33 -17.95 3.96
C LEU A 28 -7.55 -18.17 2.66
N ARG A 29 -8.18 -18.76 1.65
CA ARG A 29 -7.53 -18.95 0.32
C ARG A 29 -7.60 -17.72 -0.57
N SER A 30 -8.69 -16.96 -0.46
CA SER A 30 -8.92 -15.78 -1.28
C SER A 30 -9.93 -14.84 -0.67
N MET A 31 -9.81 -13.55 -0.96
CA MET A 31 -10.72 -12.50 -0.53
C MET A 31 -10.96 -11.53 -1.68
N ARG A 32 -12.20 -11.03 -1.83
CA ARG A 32 -12.44 -9.88 -2.71
C ARG A 32 -12.11 -8.60 -1.95
N SER A 33 -11.27 -7.76 -2.54
CA SER A 33 -10.90 -6.49 -1.94
C SER A 33 -12.13 -5.58 -1.81
N PRO A 34 -12.46 -5.10 -0.60
CA PRO A 34 -13.63 -4.23 -0.41
C PRO A 34 -13.34 -2.76 -0.79
N CYS A 35 -12.06 -2.40 -0.95
CA CYS A 35 -11.58 -1.07 -1.32
C CYS A 35 -10.57 -1.15 -2.46
N HIS A 36 -10.29 0.00 -3.07
CA HIS A 36 -9.02 0.23 -3.72
C HIS A 36 -7.93 0.45 -2.65
N PHE A 37 -6.74 -0.10 -2.88
CA PHE A 37 -5.55 0.21 -2.10
C PHE A 37 -4.44 0.67 -3.02
N GLY A 38 -3.89 1.84 -2.71
CA GLY A 38 -2.98 2.54 -3.59
C GLY A 38 -1.96 3.34 -2.83
N LEU A 39 -0.98 3.84 -3.56
CA LEU A 39 0.17 4.52 -2.99
C LEU A 39 0.35 5.87 -3.63
N SER A 40 0.84 6.80 -2.83
CA SER A 40 1.32 8.08 -3.31
C SER A 40 2.69 8.33 -2.71
N THR A 41 3.66 8.57 -3.57
CA THR A 41 4.99 9.02 -3.18
C THR A 41 4.91 10.51 -2.93
N MET A 42 5.34 10.95 -1.74
CA MET A 42 5.54 12.37 -1.52
C MET A 42 6.66 12.81 -2.47
N ASN A 43 6.37 13.66 -3.45
CA ASN A 43 7.43 14.45 -4.06
C ASN A 43 7.75 15.55 -3.04
N PRO A 44 8.88 15.52 -2.31
CA PRO A 44 9.30 16.72 -1.63
C PRO A 44 9.53 17.77 -2.72
N VAL A 45 8.62 18.73 -2.81
CA VAL A 45 8.88 19.98 -3.48
C VAL A 45 9.84 20.73 -2.57
N ASP A 46 11.01 21.06 -3.11
CA ASP A 46 12.12 21.85 -2.57
C ASP A 46 11.85 22.56 -1.23
N PHE A 47 12.46 22.14 -0.12
CA PHE A 47 12.66 23.02 1.05
C PHE A 47 13.74 22.49 2.01
N PRO A 48 14.68 23.34 2.48
CA PRO A 48 15.29 23.17 3.79
C PRO A 48 14.30 23.74 4.81
N LEU A 49 13.56 22.91 5.55
CA LEU A 49 12.75 23.39 6.67
C LEU A 49 13.33 22.92 8.00
N PRO A 50 13.42 23.84 9.00
CA PRO A 50 13.80 23.48 10.35
C PRO A 50 12.76 22.54 10.97
N ILE A 51 13.20 21.80 11.99
CA ILE A 51 12.53 20.68 12.69
C ILE A 51 11.17 21.02 13.35
N SER A 52 10.53 22.17 13.06
CA SER A 52 9.29 22.60 13.71
C SER A 52 8.00 22.54 12.87
N SER A 53 7.98 21.95 11.66
CA SER A 53 6.77 21.91 10.81
C SER A 53 6.26 20.49 10.53
N CYS A 54 5.92 19.73 11.58
CA CYS A 54 5.28 18.41 11.44
C CYS A 54 3.76 18.43 11.18
N LEU A 55 3.12 19.58 10.91
CA LEU A 55 1.64 19.65 10.75
C LEU A 55 1.20 20.75 9.74
N GLY A 56 0.96 20.42 8.45
CA GLY A 56 0.33 21.31 7.45
C GLY A 56 0.50 20.85 5.97
N PRO A 57 -0.41 21.17 5.01
CA PRO A 57 -0.84 20.25 3.94
C PRO A 57 -0.05 20.34 2.62
N ALA A 58 0.94 19.47 2.42
CA ALA A 58 1.60 19.30 1.12
C ALA A 58 0.97 18.23 0.20
N PHE A 59 -0.11 17.57 0.63
CA PHE A 59 -0.65 16.37 -0.03
C PHE A 59 -1.75 16.65 -1.09
N GLN A 60 -2.01 17.90 -1.46
CA GLN A 60 -3.28 18.26 -2.10
C GLN A 60 -3.36 17.98 -3.61
N ASN A 61 -2.36 17.37 -4.26
CA ASN A 61 -2.55 17.02 -5.68
C ASN A 61 -1.75 15.83 -6.20
N ASP A 62 -1.13 15.06 -5.30
CA ASP A 62 -0.30 13.93 -5.72
C ASP A 62 -1.17 12.84 -6.35
N PRO A 63 -0.71 12.22 -7.46
CA PRO A 63 -1.39 11.08 -8.04
C PRO A 63 -1.38 9.89 -7.06
N ILE A 64 -2.43 9.08 -7.14
CA ILE A 64 -2.50 7.80 -6.43
C ILE A 64 -2.36 6.67 -7.46
N TYR A 65 -1.39 5.80 -7.22
CA TYR A 65 -1.24 4.57 -7.96
C TYR A 65 -1.97 3.42 -7.23
N TRP A 66 -3.12 2.99 -7.77
CA TRP A 66 -3.91 1.92 -7.19
C TRP A 66 -3.38 0.55 -7.58
N LEU A 67 -2.68 -0.11 -6.66
CA LEU A 67 -2.13 -1.44 -6.85
C LEU A 67 -3.20 -2.53 -6.78
N VAL A 68 -4.15 -2.38 -5.85
CA VAL A 68 -5.31 -3.29 -5.70
C VAL A 68 -6.57 -2.48 -5.94
N LYS A 69 -7.47 -2.97 -6.81
CA LYS A 69 -8.76 -2.33 -7.05
C LYS A 69 -9.87 -2.98 -6.23
N LYS A 70 -10.90 -2.20 -5.92
CA LYS A 70 -12.13 -2.71 -5.32
C LYS A 70 -12.70 -3.83 -6.21
N GLY A 71 -13.06 -4.94 -5.58
CA GLY A 71 -13.57 -6.13 -6.26
C GLY A 71 -12.50 -7.13 -6.73
N ASP A 72 -11.22 -6.73 -6.77
CA ASP A 72 -10.12 -7.63 -7.13
C ASP A 72 -10.08 -8.83 -6.20
N ARG A 73 -9.82 -10.01 -6.78
CA ARG A 73 -9.69 -11.24 -6.00
C ARG A 73 -8.24 -11.41 -5.58
N LEU A 74 -7.95 -11.09 -4.32
CA LEU A 74 -6.69 -11.38 -3.67
C LEU A 74 -6.65 -12.86 -3.30
N ARG A 75 -5.50 -13.51 -3.49
CA ARG A 75 -5.25 -14.90 -3.12
C ARG A 75 -3.94 -14.99 -2.34
N THR A 76 -3.80 -16.04 -1.54
CA THR A 76 -2.59 -16.28 -0.75
C THR A 76 -1.41 -16.74 -1.60
N ASP A 77 -1.70 -17.42 -2.71
CA ASP A 77 -0.74 -17.97 -3.66
C ASP A 77 -0.41 -17.02 -4.82
N VAL A 78 -1.05 -15.84 -4.88
CA VAL A 78 -0.87 -14.86 -5.96
C VAL A 78 -0.40 -13.54 -5.39
N MET A 79 0.67 -13.02 -5.99
CA MET A 79 1.22 -11.71 -5.70
C MET A 79 0.78 -10.73 -6.79
N ILE A 80 0.22 -9.60 -6.39
CA ILE A 80 -0.01 -8.46 -7.27
C ILE A 80 1.22 -7.57 -7.22
N GLN A 81 1.69 -7.11 -8.37
CA GLN A 81 2.92 -6.32 -8.49
C GLN A 81 2.65 -5.00 -9.20
N GLY A 82 3.39 -3.97 -8.80
CA GLY A 82 3.40 -2.66 -9.43
C GLY A 82 4.79 -2.06 -9.35
N VAL A 83 5.06 -1.10 -10.23
CA VAL A 83 6.34 -0.38 -10.26
C VAL A 83 6.06 1.07 -9.91
N GLY A 84 6.88 1.63 -9.04
CA GLY A 84 6.89 3.06 -8.75
C GLY A 84 8.30 3.61 -8.85
N THR A 85 8.40 4.93 -8.79
CA THR A 85 9.67 5.65 -8.85
C THR A 85 9.72 6.65 -7.70
N LEU A 86 10.81 6.62 -6.95
CA LEU A 86 11.17 7.67 -6.00
C LEU A 86 12.18 8.59 -6.65
N ILE A 87 12.04 9.89 -6.40
CA ILE A 87 13.06 10.87 -6.78
C ILE A 87 13.90 11.17 -5.54
N HIS A 88 15.22 11.03 -5.68
CA HIS A 88 16.19 11.48 -4.69
C HIS A 88 17.04 12.58 -5.32
N ARG A 89 17.11 13.73 -4.67
CA ARG A 89 17.98 14.84 -5.12
C ARG A 89 19.21 14.95 -4.23
N GLU A 90 20.27 15.49 -4.81
CA GLU A 90 21.51 15.77 -4.09
C GLU A 90 21.25 16.64 -2.85
N GLY A 91 21.80 16.22 -1.70
CA GLY A 91 21.60 16.88 -0.41
C GLY A 91 20.29 16.53 0.31
N GLU A 92 19.39 15.74 -0.28
CA GLU A 92 18.19 15.26 0.42
C GLU A 92 18.50 14.11 1.39
N SER A 93 17.64 13.94 2.38
CA SER A 93 17.66 12.74 3.22
C SER A 93 17.46 11.46 2.40
N TYR A 94 18.20 10.41 2.78
CA TYR A 94 17.99 9.04 2.32
C TYR A 94 16.73 8.39 2.90
N MET A 95 16.07 9.02 3.87
CA MET A 95 14.74 8.60 4.31
C MET A 95 13.69 9.15 3.34
N LYS A 96 12.99 8.26 2.64
CA LYS A 96 11.86 8.56 1.77
C LYS A 96 10.54 8.10 2.39
N VAL A 97 9.45 8.72 1.96
CA VAL A 97 8.12 8.45 2.52
C VAL A 97 7.15 8.04 1.42
N ILE A 98 6.46 6.93 1.64
CA ILE A 98 5.36 6.46 0.79
C ILE A 98 4.09 6.37 1.63
N ASN A 99 3.05 7.06 1.17
CA ASN A 99 1.75 7.02 1.84
C ASN A 99 0.86 5.97 1.19
N ILE A 100 0.17 5.20 2.02
CA ILE A 100 -0.81 4.21 1.57
C ILE A 100 -2.20 4.78 1.77
N PHE A 101 -3.01 4.70 0.72
CA PHE A 101 -4.38 5.15 0.69
C PHE A 101 -5.33 3.98 0.46
N SER A 102 -6.52 4.09 1.03
CA SER A 102 -7.69 3.28 0.69
C SER A 102 -8.78 4.15 0.11
N SER A 103 -9.60 3.60 -0.79
CA SER A 103 -10.85 4.24 -1.22
C SER A 103 -11.97 3.22 -1.37
N GLY A 104 -13.13 3.52 -0.78
CA GLY A 104 -14.36 2.73 -0.91
C GLY A 104 -15.20 3.10 -2.14
N SER A 105 -14.80 4.12 -2.90
CA SER A 105 -15.49 4.55 -4.13
C SER A 105 -15.61 3.41 -5.14
N ASN A 106 -16.59 3.48 -6.04
CA ASN A 106 -16.74 2.49 -7.11
C ASN A 106 -15.65 2.66 -8.18
N ASP A 107 -15.36 3.91 -8.53
CA ASP A 107 -14.24 4.26 -9.39
C ASP A 107 -13.05 4.74 -8.54
N PRO A 108 -11.82 4.32 -8.87
CA PRO A 108 -10.62 4.73 -8.14
C PRO A 108 -10.33 6.22 -8.37
N PRO A 109 -10.31 7.07 -7.33
CA PRO A 109 -9.96 8.48 -7.45
C PRO A 109 -8.52 8.66 -7.96
N THR A 110 -8.24 9.61 -8.82
CA THR A 110 -6.89 9.70 -9.45
C THR A 110 -5.86 10.39 -8.58
N ARG A 111 -6.31 11.20 -7.60
CA ARG A 111 -5.44 12.06 -6.78
C ARG A 111 -5.85 12.07 -5.31
N VAL A 112 -4.91 12.43 -4.44
CA VAL A 112 -5.10 12.52 -2.98
C VAL A 112 -6.13 13.57 -2.56
N SER A 113 -6.30 14.64 -3.34
CA SER A 113 -7.29 15.70 -3.06
C SER A 113 -8.71 15.41 -3.53
N GLU A 114 -8.91 14.37 -4.34
CA GLU A 114 -10.26 13.98 -4.73
C GLU A 114 -11.03 13.44 -3.53
N ARG A 115 -12.36 13.41 -3.64
CA ARG A 115 -13.19 12.81 -2.59
C ARG A 115 -13.08 11.28 -2.63
N GLY A 116 -12.83 10.66 -1.48
CA GLY A 116 -12.86 9.21 -1.33
C GLY A 116 -11.56 8.56 -0.85
N PRO A 117 -10.36 8.99 -1.27
CA PRO A 117 -9.11 8.51 -0.70
C PRO A 117 -9.00 8.86 0.77
N SER A 118 -8.61 7.87 1.57
CA SER A 118 -8.28 8.01 2.98
C SER A 118 -6.89 7.45 3.20
N LYS A 119 -6.01 8.23 3.83
CA LYS A 119 -4.66 7.75 4.17
C LYS A 119 -4.76 6.75 5.31
N ILE A 120 -4.27 5.53 5.09
CA ILE A 120 -4.30 4.45 6.09
C ILE A 120 -2.94 4.20 6.72
N SER A 121 -1.84 4.58 6.05
CA SER A 121 -0.49 4.41 6.60
C SER A 121 0.53 5.31 5.91
N THR A 122 1.67 5.47 6.55
CA THR A 122 2.85 6.15 6.04
C THR A 122 4.05 5.22 6.27
N LEU A 123 4.72 4.83 5.20
CA LEU A 123 5.92 4.01 5.21
C LEU A 123 7.14 4.91 5.07
N ALA A 124 8.07 4.81 6.03
CA ALA A 124 9.40 5.39 5.91
C ALA A 124 10.32 4.33 5.31
N ILE A 125 11.05 4.70 4.26
CA ILE A 125 11.94 3.83 3.50
C ILE A 125 13.32 4.43 3.56
N ASP A 126 14.29 3.66 4.04
CA ASP A 126 15.70 4.04 4.01
C ASP A 126 16.33 3.56 2.71
N ILE A 127 16.80 4.51 1.88
CA ILE A 127 17.51 4.21 0.63
C ILE A 127 19.02 4.41 0.74
N SER A 128 19.58 4.53 1.95
CA SER A 128 21.02 4.72 2.16
C SER A 128 21.88 3.54 1.68
N SER A 129 21.29 2.35 1.62
CA SER A 129 21.93 1.14 1.09
C SER A 129 21.92 1.05 -0.44
N ILE A 130 21.18 1.94 -1.13
CA ILE A 130 21.07 1.94 -2.59
C ILE A 130 22.26 2.70 -3.17
N ASN A 131 22.98 2.05 -4.08
CA ASN A 131 23.99 2.73 -4.88
C ASN A 131 23.32 3.61 -5.94
N LEU A 132 23.23 4.92 -5.66
CA LEU A 132 22.57 5.88 -6.54
C LEU A 132 23.21 5.96 -7.93
N SER A 133 24.49 5.60 -8.06
CA SER A 133 25.17 5.55 -9.37
C SER A 133 24.58 4.52 -10.32
N ASP A 134 23.88 3.51 -9.80
CA ASP A 134 23.20 2.48 -10.60
C ASP A 134 21.79 2.92 -11.04
N CYS A 135 21.32 4.09 -10.58
CA CYS A 135 20.00 4.63 -10.89
C CYS A 135 20.03 5.60 -12.08
N GLU A 136 18.91 5.67 -12.82
CA GLU A 136 18.76 6.64 -13.91
C GLU A 136 18.83 8.06 -13.35
N ARG A 137 19.69 8.90 -13.94
CA ARG A 137 19.86 10.29 -13.55
C ARG A 137 19.00 11.19 -14.44
N GLY A 138 18.23 12.08 -13.83
CA GLY A 138 17.45 13.09 -14.54
C GLY A 138 18.35 14.27 -14.95
N GLU A 139 18.56 14.47 -16.25
CA GLU A 139 19.31 15.59 -16.80
C GLU A 139 18.36 16.74 -17.14
N GLY A 140 18.12 17.65 -16.20
CA GLY A 140 17.28 18.81 -16.44
C GLY A 140 17.67 19.97 -15.54
N GLY A 141 18.64 20.79 -15.96
CA GLY A 141 18.90 22.18 -15.55
C GLY A 141 19.05 22.53 -14.05
N GLY A 142 18.87 21.58 -13.14
CA GLY A 142 18.85 21.77 -11.69
C GLY A 142 19.69 20.72 -10.96
N PRO A 143 19.57 20.61 -9.62
CA PRO A 143 20.37 19.70 -8.83
C PRO A 143 20.20 18.25 -9.30
N CYS A 144 21.28 17.48 -9.22
CA CYS A 144 21.32 16.10 -9.66
C CYS A 144 20.19 15.31 -8.99
N ALA A 145 19.34 14.68 -9.80
CA ALA A 145 18.24 13.86 -9.32
C ALA A 145 18.40 12.43 -9.84
N TRP A 146 18.24 11.46 -8.94
CA TRP A 146 18.24 10.03 -9.24
C TRP A 146 16.82 9.48 -9.16
N LYS A 147 16.44 8.70 -10.16
CA LYS A 147 15.19 7.94 -10.20
C LYS A 147 15.43 6.56 -9.61
N VAL A 148 14.97 6.36 -8.39
CA VAL A 148 15.04 5.08 -7.69
C VAL A 148 13.75 4.31 -8.00
N ASN A 149 13.81 3.42 -8.99
CA ASN A 149 12.68 2.56 -9.33
C ASN A 149 12.54 1.44 -8.30
N TYR A 150 11.32 1.27 -7.77
CA TYR A 150 11.02 0.22 -6.81
C TYR A 150 9.86 -0.64 -7.31
N MET A 151 9.89 -1.92 -6.94
CA MET A 151 8.76 -2.82 -7.11
C MET A 151 8.00 -2.88 -5.80
N ILE A 152 6.69 -2.64 -5.87
CA ILE A 152 5.80 -2.92 -4.76
C ILE A 152 4.97 -4.16 -5.07
N THR A 153 4.74 -4.96 -4.04
CA THR A 153 3.94 -6.17 -4.13
C THR A 153 2.85 -6.14 -3.08
N ALA A 154 1.69 -6.73 -3.40
CA ALA A 154 0.59 -6.95 -2.48
C ALA A 154 0.19 -8.43 -2.49
N ARG A 155 0.04 -9.02 -1.30
CA ARG A 155 -0.41 -10.41 -1.14
C ARG A 155 -1.32 -10.58 0.07
N LEU A 156 -2.21 -11.57 0.00
CA LEU A 156 -3.06 -11.95 1.13
C LEU A 156 -2.30 -12.87 2.07
N GLY A 157 -2.29 -12.55 3.35
CA GLY A 157 -1.79 -13.40 4.43
C GLY A 157 -2.67 -14.64 4.55
N ASP A 158 -2.02 -15.79 4.59
CA ASP A 158 -2.64 -17.12 4.65
C ASP A 158 -3.35 -17.42 5.97
N THR A 159 -2.83 -16.84 7.06
CA THR A 159 -3.21 -17.16 8.43
C THR A 159 -4.06 -16.08 9.10
N ASP A 160 -3.81 -14.80 8.79
CA ASP A 160 -4.43 -13.68 9.50
C ASP A 160 -5.42 -12.85 8.65
N GLY A 161 -5.49 -13.14 7.35
CA GLY A 161 -6.29 -12.42 6.38
C GLY A 161 -5.88 -10.95 6.23
N THR A 162 -4.64 -10.62 6.61
CA THR A 162 -4.07 -9.29 6.37
C THR A 162 -3.60 -9.19 4.93
N ILE A 163 -3.50 -7.98 4.42
CA ILE A 163 -2.84 -7.73 3.14
C ILE A 163 -1.45 -7.21 3.49
N HIS A 164 -0.44 -7.90 2.95
CA HIS A 164 0.96 -7.53 3.08
C HIS A 164 1.37 -6.73 1.86
N PHE A 165 1.97 -5.57 2.10
CA PHE A 165 2.68 -4.79 1.11
C PHE A 165 4.18 -4.87 1.36
N ASP A 166 4.92 -5.27 0.34
CA ASP A 166 6.37 -5.34 0.38
C ASP A 166 6.97 -4.48 -0.73
N ILE A 167 7.98 -3.68 -0.40
CA ILE A 167 8.69 -2.82 -1.36
C ILE A 167 10.12 -3.32 -1.53
N TYR A 168 10.56 -3.39 -2.79
CA TYR A 168 11.87 -3.88 -3.18
C TYR A 168 12.56 -2.90 -4.13
N TRP A 169 13.88 -2.81 -4.03
CA TRP A 169 14.76 -2.23 -5.05
C TRP A 169 15.73 -3.30 -5.51
N ASP A 170 15.75 -3.63 -6.81
CA ASP A 170 16.57 -4.70 -7.41
C ASP A 170 16.77 -5.93 -6.50
N LYS A 171 15.65 -6.51 -6.03
CA LYS A 171 15.57 -7.67 -5.11
C LYS A 171 15.92 -7.41 -3.65
N THR A 172 16.50 -6.26 -3.31
CA THR A 172 16.68 -5.82 -1.92
C THR A 172 15.33 -5.44 -1.33
N HIS A 173 14.93 -6.11 -0.25
CA HIS A 173 13.70 -5.78 0.48
C HIS A 173 13.91 -4.54 1.34
N LEU A 174 13.12 -3.50 1.06
CA LEU A 174 13.26 -2.20 1.73
C LEU A 174 12.27 -2.03 2.89
N VAL A 175 11.03 -2.53 2.74
CA VAL A 175 10.03 -2.45 3.81
C VAL A 175 8.96 -3.52 3.67
N ASN A 176 8.49 -4.02 4.81
CA ASN A 176 7.27 -4.84 4.94
C ASN A 176 6.23 -4.07 5.75
N TRP A 177 5.01 -4.00 5.22
CA TRP A 177 3.87 -3.48 5.94
C TRP A 177 2.68 -4.42 5.81
N LYS A 178 1.89 -4.56 6.85
CA LYS A 178 0.71 -5.43 6.87
C LYS A 178 -0.48 -4.70 7.48
N PHE A 179 -1.67 -4.93 6.95
CA PHE A 179 -2.89 -4.40 7.53
C PHE A 179 -4.06 -5.35 7.39
N LYS A 180 -4.98 -5.29 8.35
CA LYS A 180 -6.21 -6.07 8.33
C LYS A 180 -7.36 -5.21 7.79
N PRO A 181 -7.96 -5.54 6.63
CA PRO A 181 -8.97 -4.69 6.00
C PRO A 181 -10.24 -4.48 6.85
N GLY A 182 -10.55 -5.41 7.75
CA GLY A 182 -11.73 -5.34 8.63
C GLY A 182 -11.74 -4.19 9.64
N PHE A 183 -10.66 -3.40 9.74
CA PHE A 183 -10.56 -2.25 10.67
C PHE A 183 -10.76 -0.89 10.00
N ILE A 184 -10.95 -0.83 8.68
CA ILE A 184 -11.25 0.44 8.00
C ILE A 184 -12.75 0.72 8.17
N ARG A 185 -13.09 1.59 9.12
CA ARG A 185 -14.45 2.13 9.24
C ARG A 185 -14.68 3.08 8.06
N TYR A 186 -15.64 2.73 7.22
CA TYR A 186 -16.12 3.55 6.11
C TYR A 186 -16.95 4.73 6.61
#